data_AF-A0A973J194-F1
#
_entry.id   AF-A0A973J194-F1
#
_cell.length_a   1.000
_cell.length_b   1.000
_cell.length_c   1.000
_cell.angle_alpha   90.00
_cell.angle_beta   90.00
_cell.angle_gamma   90.00
#
_symmetry.space_group_name_H-M   'P 1'
#
loop_
_entity.id
_entity.type
_entity.pdbx_description
1 polymer ?
#
loop_
_entity_poly.entity_id
_entity_poly.type
_entity_poly.pdbx_seq_one_letter_code
_entity_poly.pdbx_strand_id
1 'polypeptide(L)'
;MSFHESMVIPSLYTEEEQRIIERWIQKAFSCHETDGVIDSNRVAEIALATAQTRLPKGIVISEDGSVSVGRKTWELSVPMRAGLIFPVHVFDIDWDDTHAGMSWPEVYYVTSLPGYHVCVVTISMHSGESYGYSDLSIGGFFNDDDSQKAEKTAGVIRTWWKHLHEKQRKPVWKAIMNTGLIDAETACRLREDEWNKVGSHDEVVP
;
A
#
# COMPACT_ATOMS: atom_id res chain seq x y z
N MET A 1 -23.62 10.71 -18.79
CA MET A 1 -23.67 9.59 -17.84
C MET A 1 -23.87 10.19 -16.47
N SER A 2 -24.99 9.88 -15.82
CA SER A 2 -25.36 10.43 -14.51
C SER A 2 -24.52 9.75 -13.44
N PHE A 3 -23.81 10.53 -12.62
CA PHE A 3 -23.21 10.02 -11.39
C PHE A 3 -24.35 9.44 -10.56
N HIS A 4 -24.29 8.14 -10.22
CA HIS A 4 -25.08 7.61 -9.12
C HIS A 4 -24.62 8.39 -7.88
N GLU A 5 -25.56 8.97 -7.13
CA GLU A 5 -25.29 9.53 -5.82
C GLU A 5 -24.66 8.43 -4.96
N SER A 6 -23.33 8.47 -4.87
CA SER A 6 -22.57 7.80 -3.84
C SER A 6 -23.18 8.25 -2.52
N MET A 7 -23.84 7.33 -1.82
CA MET A 7 -24.39 7.58 -0.50
C MET A 7 -23.22 7.59 0.48
N VAL A 8 -22.41 8.65 0.44
CA VAL A 8 -21.29 8.88 1.36
C VAL A 8 -21.89 8.91 2.76
N ILE A 9 -21.46 7.99 3.62
CA ILE A 9 -21.96 7.89 4.99
C ILE A 9 -21.25 8.98 5.80
N PRO A 10 -21.91 10.11 6.15
CA PRO A 10 -21.22 11.27 6.72
C PRO A 10 -20.60 10.98 8.09
N SER A 11 -21.05 9.91 8.76
CA SER A 11 -20.50 9.43 10.03
C SER A 11 -19.24 8.56 9.89
N LEU A 12 -18.77 8.24 8.67
CA LEU A 12 -17.52 7.48 8.45
C LEU A 12 -16.33 8.35 8.07
N TYR A 13 -16.57 9.50 7.47
CA TYR A 13 -15.55 10.41 6.93
C TYR A 13 -15.91 11.84 7.29
N THR A 14 -14.95 12.60 7.81
CA THR A 14 -15.09 14.06 7.93
C THR A 14 -15.17 14.68 6.54
N GLU A 15 -15.72 15.90 6.41
CA GLU A 15 -15.78 16.60 5.12
C GLU A 15 -14.40 16.75 4.46
N GLU A 16 -13.36 16.97 5.27
CA GLU A 16 -11.99 17.06 4.80
C GLU A 16 -11.50 15.74 4.21
N GLU A 17 -11.75 14.62 4.90
CA GLU A 17 -11.38 13.29 4.42
C GLU A 17 -12.16 12.91 3.16
N GLN A 18 -13.43 13.28 3.04
CA GLN A 18 -14.22 13.06 1.83
C GLN A 18 -13.61 13.78 0.63
N ARG A 19 -13.26 15.07 0.79
CA ARG A 19 -12.58 15.85 -0.26
C ARG A 19 -11.24 15.24 -0.64
N ILE A 20 -10.49 14.70 0.33
CA ILE A 20 -9.21 14.02 0.08
C ILE A 20 -9.43 12.73 -0.71
N ILE A 21 -10.38 11.89 -0.31
CA ILE A 21 -10.71 10.64 -1.01
C ILE A 21 -11.15 10.93 -2.45
N GLU A 22 -12.02 11.92 -2.66
CA GLU A 22 -12.50 12.28 -4.00
C GLU A 22 -11.37 12.78 -4.90
N ARG A 23 -10.50 13.66 -4.40
CA ARG A 23 -9.31 14.10 -5.14
C ARG A 23 -8.38 12.93 -5.45
N TRP A 24 -8.18 12.04 -4.49
CA TRP A 24 -7.36 10.86 -4.68
C TRP A 24 -7.95 9.93 -5.73
N ILE A 25 -9.27 9.65 -5.72
CA ILE A 25 -9.96 8.86 -6.75
C ILE A 25 -9.75 9.49 -8.13
N GLN A 26 -9.96 10.80 -8.26
CA GLN A 26 -9.78 11.49 -9.54
C GLN A 26 -8.36 11.34 -10.08
N LYS A 27 -7.33 11.42 -9.22
CA LYS A 27 -5.92 11.28 -9.60
C LYS A 27 -5.49 9.83 -9.82
N ALA A 28 -5.87 8.92 -8.93
CA ALA A 28 -5.47 7.51 -8.98
C ALA A 28 -5.95 6.81 -10.26
N PHE A 29 -7.10 7.26 -10.81
CA PHE A 29 -7.64 6.75 -12.07
C PHE A 29 -7.31 7.60 -13.29
N SER A 30 -6.80 8.82 -13.10
CA SER A 30 -6.33 9.68 -14.19
C SER A 30 -4.81 9.70 -14.18
N CYS A 31 -4.20 8.76 -14.92
CA CYS A 31 -2.76 8.63 -15.11
C CYS A 31 -2.11 10.01 -15.31
N HIS A 32 -1.34 10.51 -14.34
CA HIS A 32 -0.07 11.25 -14.48
C HIS A 32 0.35 11.90 -13.15
N GLU A 33 1.61 11.65 -12.78
CA GLU A 33 2.46 12.38 -11.83
C GLU A 33 2.15 12.32 -10.31
N THR A 34 3.26 12.21 -9.59
CA THR A 34 3.47 11.92 -8.17
C THR A 34 3.06 13.05 -7.19
N ASP A 35 2.25 14.03 -7.62
CA ASP A 35 1.81 15.18 -6.80
C ASP A 35 0.64 14.83 -5.85
N GLY A 36 0.71 13.64 -5.25
CA GLY A 36 -0.37 13.05 -4.46
C GLY A 36 0.08 12.36 -3.17
N VAL A 37 1.36 12.42 -2.78
CA VAL A 37 1.86 11.65 -1.62
C VAL A 37 1.09 11.95 -0.33
N ILE A 38 0.71 13.22 -0.11
CA ILE A 38 -0.09 13.63 1.06
C ILE A 38 -1.49 13.02 1.03
N ASP A 39 -2.20 13.16 -0.10
CA ASP A 39 -3.54 12.58 -0.27
C ASP A 39 -3.46 11.04 -0.15
N SER A 40 -2.43 10.40 -0.75
CA SER A 40 -2.18 8.97 -0.68
C SER A 40 -1.88 8.47 0.73
N ASN A 41 -1.08 9.20 1.50
CA ASN A 41 -0.85 8.87 2.90
C ASN A 41 -2.15 8.98 3.70
N ARG A 42 -2.91 10.07 3.52
CA ARG A 42 -4.15 10.28 4.26
C ARG A 42 -5.21 9.22 3.94
N VAL A 43 -5.30 8.82 2.68
CA VAL A 43 -6.15 7.70 2.26
C VAL A 43 -5.67 6.39 2.89
N ALA A 44 -4.36 6.15 2.98
CA ALA A 44 -3.82 4.99 3.69
C ALA A 44 -4.16 5.00 5.18
N GLU A 45 -4.05 6.13 5.87
CA GLU A 45 -4.43 6.25 7.29
C GLU A 45 -5.89 5.88 7.54
N ILE A 46 -6.79 6.33 6.65
CA ILE A 46 -8.22 5.98 6.70
C ILE A 46 -8.41 4.48 6.39
N ALA A 47 -7.77 4.00 5.32
CA ALA A 47 -7.88 2.62 4.86
C ALA A 47 -7.27 1.61 5.81
N LEU A 48 -6.29 1.98 6.64
CA LEU A 48 -5.59 1.11 7.59
C LEU A 48 -5.99 1.36 9.05
N ALA A 49 -6.99 2.22 9.26
CA ALA A 49 -7.39 2.74 10.56
C ALA A 49 -7.57 1.63 11.62
N THR A 50 -8.15 0.49 11.25
CA THR A 50 -8.41 -0.65 12.15
C THR A 50 -7.29 -1.70 12.19
N ALA A 51 -6.26 -1.58 11.35
CA ALA A 51 -5.09 -2.47 11.30
C ALA A 51 -3.83 -1.87 11.95
N GLN A 52 -3.86 -0.60 12.41
CA GLN A 52 -2.70 0.13 12.94
C GLN A 52 -1.82 -0.66 13.93
N THR A 53 -2.43 -1.45 14.82
CA THR A 53 -1.70 -2.21 15.85
C THR A 53 -0.88 -3.38 15.27
N ARG A 54 -1.17 -3.81 14.05
CA ARG A 54 -0.55 -4.92 13.32
C ARG A 54 0.44 -4.44 12.25
N LEU A 55 0.52 -3.14 12.00
CA LEU A 55 1.47 -2.58 11.03
C LEU A 55 2.91 -2.68 11.56
N PRO A 56 3.93 -2.77 10.67
CA PRO A 56 5.32 -2.86 11.08
C PRO A 56 5.73 -1.78 12.08
N LYS A 57 6.59 -2.07 13.05
CA LYS A 57 7.10 -1.04 13.97
C LYS A 57 8.61 -1.06 13.88
N GLY A 58 9.21 -0.01 13.32
CA GLY A 58 10.64 0.21 13.48
C GLY A 58 10.92 0.42 14.97
N ILE A 59 11.76 -0.42 15.56
CA ILE A 59 12.22 -0.28 16.94
C ILE A 59 13.73 -0.03 16.88
N VAL A 60 14.16 1.12 17.42
CA VAL A 60 15.57 1.45 17.57
C VAL A 60 15.90 1.41 19.05
N ILE A 61 16.87 0.60 19.41
CA ILE A 61 17.43 0.52 20.76
C ILE A 61 18.75 1.31 20.75
N SER A 62 18.79 2.40 21.50
CA SER A 62 19.98 3.24 21.64
C SER A 62 21.02 2.59 22.56
N GLU A 63 22.26 3.08 22.53
CA GLU A 63 23.35 2.56 23.38
C GLU A 63 23.05 2.68 24.89
N ASP A 64 22.22 3.65 25.30
CA ASP A 64 21.77 3.83 26.68
C ASP A 64 20.62 2.87 27.09
N GLY A 65 20.22 1.97 26.19
CA GLY A 65 19.12 1.04 26.38
C GLY A 65 17.73 1.66 26.17
N SER A 66 17.63 2.93 25.77
CA SER A 66 16.35 3.55 25.44
C SER A 66 15.77 2.93 24.17
N VAL A 67 14.46 2.66 24.20
CA VAL A 67 13.71 2.10 23.08
C VAL A 67 12.90 3.21 22.42
N SER A 68 13.15 3.47 21.15
CA SER A 68 12.35 4.38 20.34
C SER A 68 11.59 3.59 19.27
N VAL A 69 10.29 3.86 19.16
CA VAL A 69 9.43 3.24 18.15
C VAL A 69 9.17 4.26 17.05
N GLY A 70 9.60 3.96 15.83
CA GLY A 70 9.51 4.86 14.68
C GLY A 70 8.09 5.14 14.21
N ARG A 71 7.15 4.21 14.44
CA ARG A 71 5.72 4.38 14.10
C ARG A 71 4.93 4.88 15.31
N LYS A 72 4.31 6.06 15.20
CA LYS A 72 3.33 6.54 16.17
C LYS A 72 1.98 5.87 15.91
N THR A 73 1.30 5.40 16.97
CA THR A 73 -0.11 4.98 16.89
C THR A 73 -0.98 6.21 17.09
N TRP A 74 -2.11 6.29 16.39
CA TRP A 74 -3.07 7.39 16.55
C TRP A 74 -4.47 6.88 16.93
N GLU A 75 -5.18 7.74 17.64
CA GLU A 75 -6.58 7.50 17.99
C GLU A 75 -7.46 7.60 16.73
N LEU A 76 -8.45 6.72 16.64
CA LEU A 76 -9.46 6.78 15.60
C LEU A 76 -10.34 8.01 15.82
N SER A 77 -10.15 9.04 15.01
CA SER A 77 -10.98 10.27 15.02
C SER A 77 -12.48 9.98 14.80
N VAL A 78 -12.79 8.88 14.12
CA VAL A 78 -14.15 8.42 13.82
C VAL A 78 -14.34 6.99 14.35
N PRO A 79 -14.93 6.80 15.55
CA PRO A 79 -15.07 5.48 16.17
C PRO A 79 -15.84 4.47 15.33
N MET A 80 -16.80 4.94 14.52
CA MET A 80 -17.64 4.08 13.69
C MET A 80 -16.85 3.28 12.64
N ARG A 81 -15.61 3.70 12.31
CA ARG A 81 -14.69 2.96 11.42
C ARG A 81 -14.35 1.57 11.93
N ALA A 82 -14.29 1.39 13.26
CA ALA A 82 -13.91 0.12 13.88
C ALA A 82 -14.80 -1.06 13.45
N GLY A 83 -16.05 -0.79 13.07
CA GLY A 83 -17.00 -1.82 12.63
C GLY A 83 -17.29 -1.85 11.12
N LEU A 84 -16.68 -0.97 10.31
CA LEU A 84 -17.05 -0.79 8.90
C LEU A 84 -15.87 -0.74 7.93
N ILE A 85 -14.64 -0.51 8.43
CA ILE A 85 -13.42 -0.53 7.62
C ILE A 85 -12.59 -1.74 8.04
N PHE A 86 -12.44 -2.70 7.13
CA PHE A 86 -11.75 -3.97 7.37
C PHE A 86 -10.64 -4.18 6.34
N PRO A 87 -9.40 -3.80 6.68
CA PRO A 87 -8.24 -4.06 5.84
C PRO A 87 -8.02 -5.56 5.70
N VAL A 88 -7.97 -6.03 4.46
CA VAL A 88 -7.64 -7.41 4.13
C VAL A 88 -6.14 -7.48 3.88
N HIS A 89 -5.45 -8.26 4.71
CA HIS A 89 -4.02 -8.53 4.55
C HIS A 89 -3.77 -9.26 3.23
N VAL A 90 -2.80 -8.79 2.44
CA VAL A 90 -2.49 -9.33 1.11
C VAL A 90 -1.27 -10.25 1.20
N PHE A 91 -0.12 -9.72 1.57
CA PHE A 91 1.12 -10.43 1.93
C PHE A 91 2.14 -9.44 2.49
N ASP A 92 3.25 -9.97 3.01
CA ASP A 92 4.39 -9.22 3.50
C ASP A 92 5.64 -9.61 2.70
N ILE A 93 6.44 -8.63 2.28
CA ILE A 93 7.76 -8.85 1.69
C ILE A 93 8.85 -8.30 2.59
N ASP A 94 10.04 -8.86 2.46
CA ASP A 94 11.27 -8.24 2.92
C ASP A 94 12.11 -7.79 1.72
N TRP A 95 12.38 -6.49 1.67
CA TRP A 95 13.25 -5.91 0.65
C TRP A 95 14.72 -6.25 0.86
N ASP A 96 15.14 -6.65 2.07
CA ASP A 96 16.52 -6.61 2.58
C ASP A 96 17.57 -6.64 1.48
N ASP A 97 18.37 -5.60 1.36
CA ASP A 97 19.19 -5.40 0.17
C ASP A 97 20.70 -5.36 0.44
N THR A 98 21.21 -5.20 1.67
CA THR A 98 22.67 -4.99 1.81
C THR A 98 23.35 -5.33 3.14
N HIS A 99 22.64 -5.64 4.24
CA HIS A 99 23.33 -5.78 5.54
C HIS A 99 22.80 -6.97 6.34
N ALA A 100 23.69 -7.94 6.60
CA ALA A 100 23.39 -9.11 7.42
C ALA A 100 22.81 -8.69 8.78
N GLY A 101 21.51 -8.94 8.98
CA GLY A 101 20.80 -8.68 10.23
C GLY A 101 19.81 -7.50 10.21
N MET A 102 19.64 -6.77 9.10
CA MET A 102 18.57 -5.77 8.97
C MET A 102 17.45 -6.29 8.06
N SER A 103 16.20 -6.17 8.51
CA SER A 103 15.00 -6.50 7.73
C SER A 103 14.29 -5.21 7.34
N TRP A 104 13.86 -5.11 6.10
CA TRP A 104 13.13 -3.97 5.55
C TRP A 104 11.72 -4.42 5.14
N PRO A 105 10.83 -4.71 6.11
CA PRO A 105 9.53 -5.27 5.81
C PRO A 105 8.62 -4.22 5.18
N GLU A 106 7.86 -4.66 4.18
CA GLU A 106 6.78 -3.92 3.55
C GLU A 106 5.54 -4.81 3.51
N VAL A 107 4.45 -4.30 4.09
CA VAL A 107 3.21 -5.03 4.29
C VAL A 107 2.14 -4.47 3.37
N TYR A 108 1.40 -5.36 2.71
CA TYR A 108 0.36 -5.00 1.75
C TYR A 108 -1.04 -5.28 2.31
N TYR A 109 -1.94 -4.30 2.13
CA TYR A 109 -3.36 -4.46 2.44
C TYR A 109 -4.22 -4.00 1.26
N VAL A 110 -5.42 -4.56 1.16
CA VAL A 110 -6.50 -4.00 0.36
C VAL A 110 -7.70 -3.72 1.24
N THR A 111 -8.27 -2.52 1.12
CA THR A 111 -9.41 -2.09 1.93
C THR A 111 -10.48 -1.48 1.04
N SER A 112 -11.72 -1.97 1.14
CA SER A 112 -12.89 -1.32 0.55
C SER A 112 -13.26 -0.07 1.36
N LEU A 113 -13.46 1.07 0.70
CA LEU A 113 -13.98 2.30 1.32
C LEU A 113 -15.50 2.35 1.18
N PRO A 114 -16.27 2.19 2.27
CA PRO A 114 -17.73 2.28 2.22
C PRO A 114 -18.21 3.60 1.61
N GLY A 115 -19.30 3.56 0.83
CA GLY A 115 -19.85 4.74 0.16
C GLY A 115 -19.17 5.11 -1.15
N TYR A 116 -17.88 4.80 -1.34
CA TYR A 116 -17.15 5.15 -2.57
C TYR A 116 -17.09 4.03 -3.62
N HIS A 117 -17.45 2.78 -3.26
CA HIS A 117 -17.32 1.60 -4.13
C HIS A 117 -15.91 1.42 -4.70
N VAL A 118 -14.88 1.80 -3.94
CA VAL A 118 -13.47 1.70 -4.32
C VAL A 118 -12.73 0.85 -3.31
N CYS A 119 -11.86 -0.04 -3.80
CA CYS A 119 -10.83 -0.72 -3.05
C CYS A 119 -9.52 0.05 -3.18
N VAL A 120 -8.88 0.32 -2.04
CA VAL A 120 -7.57 0.96 -1.95
C VAL A 120 -6.54 -0.12 -1.64
N VAL A 121 -5.44 -0.13 -2.38
CA VAL A 121 -4.27 -0.96 -2.07
C VAL A 121 -3.22 -0.09 -1.40
N THR A 122 -2.74 -0.52 -0.24
CA THR A 122 -1.79 0.23 0.58
C THR A 122 -0.53 -0.58 0.86
N ILE A 123 0.57 0.13 1.03
CA ILE A 123 1.80 -0.38 1.63
C ILE A 123 2.03 0.25 2.99
N SER A 124 2.58 -0.54 3.91
CA SER A 124 3.05 -0.09 5.22
C SER A 124 4.49 -0.54 5.43
N MET A 125 5.38 0.42 5.62
CA MET A 125 6.82 0.23 5.89
C MET A 125 7.13 0.44 7.36
N HIS A 126 8.26 -0.07 7.84
CA HIS A 126 8.69 0.09 9.24
C HIS A 126 9.10 1.54 9.61
N SER A 127 9.54 2.36 8.64
CA SER A 127 9.91 3.76 8.80
C SER A 127 9.33 4.62 7.67
N GLY A 128 9.25 5.94 7.89
CA GLY A 128 8.81 6.90 6.88
C GLY A 128 9.93 7.47 6.01
N GLU A 129 11.15 6.92 6.10
CA GLU A 129 12.36 7.52 5.51
C GLU A 129 12.27 7.67 3.98
N SER A 130 11.56 6.77 3.30
CA SER A 130 11.47 6.81 1.84
C SER A 130 10.54 7.89 1.29
N TYR A 131 9.46 8.25 2.02
CA TYR A 131 8.39 9.10 1.49
C TYR A 131 7.90 10.18 2.46
N GLY A 132 8.52 10.30 3.64
CA GLY A 132 8.04 11.10 4.77
C GLY A 132 6.91 10.43 5.58
N TYR A 133 6.39 9.29 5.10
CA TYR A 133 5.26 8.57 5.68
C TYR A 133 5.51 7.06 5.71
N SER A 134 5.05 6.39 6.76
CA SER A 134 5.16 4.93 6.90
C SER A 134 4.05 4.16 6.19
N ASP A 135 2.98 4.85 5.78
CA ASP A 135 1.78 4.28 5.17
C ASP A 135 1.43 5.06 3.90
N LEU A 136 1.20 4.35 2.79
CA LEU A 136 0.83 4.97 1.51
C LEU A 136 -0.19 4.11 0.76
N SER A 137 -1.20 4.76 0.16
CA SER A 137 -1.98 4.13 -0.90
C SER A 137 -1.15 4.13 -2.19
N ILE A 138 -0.96 2.97 -2.77
CA ILE A 138 -0.20 2.78 -4.01
C ILE A 138 -1.12 2.72 -5.25
N GLY A 139 -2.43 2.69 -5.02
CA GLY A 139 -3.45 2.74 -6.06
C GLY A 139 -4.78 2.17 -5.56
N GLY A 140 -5.71 1.98 -6.48
CA GLY A 140 -7.01 1.39 -6.17
C GLY A 140 -7.77 0.97 -7.42
N PHE A 141 -8.94 0.39 -7.21
CA PHE A 141 -9.84 -0.08 -8.26
C PHE A 141 -11.30 -0.04 -7.80
N PHE A 142 -12.24 0.06 -8.74
CA PHE A 142 -13.67 -0.05 -8.43
C PHE A 142 -14.03 -1.47 -7.97
N ASN A 143 -14.76 -1.54 -6.85
CA ASN A 143 -15.19 -2.79 -6.23
C ASN A 143 -16.51 -3.27 -6.84
N ASP A 144 -16.45 -3.71 -8.09
CA ASP A 144 -17.62 -4.19 -8.84
C ASP A 144 -17.93 -5.67 -8.54
N ASP A 145 -16.89 -6.45 -8.23
CA ASP A 145 -16.97 -7.90 -7.98
C ASP A 145 -15.86 -8.33 -7.02
N ASP A 146 -16.27 -8.87 -5.86
CA ASP A 146 -15.36 -9.35 -4.83
C ASP A 146 -14.53 -10.56 -5.29
N SER A 147 -14.98 -11.34 -6.26
CA SER A 147 -14.25 -12.51 -6.79
C SER A 147 -12.95 -12.11 -7.52
N GLN A 148 -12.91 -10.90 -8.08
CA GLN A 148 -11.75 -10.35 -8.79
C GLN A 148 -10.81 -9.54 -7.88
N LYS A 149 -11.10 -9.45 -6.58
CA LYS A 149 -10.36 -8.59 -5.64
C LYS A 149 -8.88 -8.93 -5.59
N ALA A 150 -8.53 -10.23 -5.56
CA ALA A 150 -7.14 -10.67 -5.54
C ALA A 150 -6.40 -10.28 -6.83
N GLU A 151 -7.01 -10.51 -7.99
CA GLU A 151 -6.43 -10.20 -9.31
C GLU A 151 -6.24 -8.68 -9.50
N LYS A 152 -7.27 -7.88 -9.19
CA LYS A 152 -7.18 -6.42 -9.29
C LYS A 152 -6.14 -5.84 -8.32
N THR A 153 -6.07 -6.37 -7.09
CA THR A 153 -5.02 -6.01 -6.12
C THR A 153 -3.63 -6.33 -6.67
N ALA A 154 -3.44 -7.53 -7.23
CA ALA A 154 -2.18 -7.92 -7.85
C ALA A 154 -1.77 -6.95 -8.98
N GLY A 155 -2.71 -6.52 -9.82
CA GLY A 155 -2.48 -5.54 -10.88
C GLY A 155 -1.98 -4.18 -10.37
N VAL A 156 -2.54 -3.69 -9.25
CA VAL A 156 -2.08 -2.44 -8.60
C VAL A 156 -0.67 -2.61 -8.03
N ILE A 157 -0.41 -3.70 -7.30
CA ILE A 157 0.91 -3.99 -6.73
C ILE A 157 1.97 -4.11 -7.84
N ARG A 158 1.63 -4.78 -8.94
CA ARG A 158 2.50 -4.91 -10.11
C ARG A 158 2.86 -3.56 -10.72
N THR A 159 1.89 -2.65 -10.82
CA THR A 159 2.13 -1.27 -11.29
C THR A 159 3.05 -0.50 -10.35
N TRP A 160 2.86 -0.66 -9.04
CA TRP A 160 3.74 -0.09 -8.02
C TRP A 160 5.18 -0.61 -8.13
N TRP A 161 5.35 -1.93 -8.23
CA TRP A 161 6.64 -2.58 -8.43
C TRP A 161 7.35 -2.14 -9.71
N LYS A 162 6.61 -2.04 -10.81
CA LYS A 162 7.14 -1.49 -12.07
C LYS A 162 7.66 -0.06 -11.89
N HIS A 163 6.92 0.79 -11.17
CA HIS A 163 7.37 2.14 -10.86
C HIS A 163 8.68 2.13 -10.03
N LEU A 164 8.76 1.31 -8.99
CA LEU A 164 9.97 1.16 -8.18
C LEU A 164 11.17 0.66 -9.01
N HIS A 165 10.96 -0.33 -9.85
CA HIS A 165 11.99 -0.90 -10.71
C HIS A 165 12.47 0.10 -11.78
N GLU A 166 11.55 0.66 -12.58
CA GLU A 166 11.91 1.49 -13.73
C GLU A 166 12.32 2.92 -13.36
N LYS A 167 11.67 3.51 -12.34
CA LYS A 167 11.89 4.93 -11.98
C LYS A 167 12.86 5.10 -10.82
N GLN A 168 12.82 4.20 -9.84
CA GLN A 168 13.67 4.30 -8.65
C GLN A 168 14.85 3.32 -8.68
N ARG A 169 14.94 2.45 -9.69
CA ARG A 169 15.97 1.40 -9.81
C ARG A 169 16.08 0.53 -8.56
N LYS A 170 14.94 0.32 -7.89
CA LYS A 170 14.89 -0.49 -6.69
C LYS A 170 15.15 -1.95 -7.07
N PRO A 171 16.05 -2.65 -6.37
CA PRO A 171 16.32 -4.06 -6.63
C PRO A 171 15.13 -4.93 -6.23
N VAL A 172 15.18 -6.18 -6.69
CA VAL A 172 14.16 -7.18 -6.40
C VAL A 172 14.12 -7.49 -4.91
N TRP A 173 12.92 -7.58 -4.32
CA TRP A 173 12.77 -8.00 -2.93
C TRP A 173 13.16 -9.46 -2.73
N LYS A 174 13.69 -9.80 -1.55
CA LYS A 174 14.32 -11.11 -1.29
C LYS A 174 13.31 -12.20 -0.94
N ALA A 175 12.38 -11.92 -0.04
CA ALA A 175 11.54 -12.96 0.56
C ALA A 175 10.10 -12.52 0.80
N ILE A 176 9.18 -13.51 0.76
CA ILE A 176 7.85 -13.40 1.34
C ILE A 176 7.95 -13.75 2.82
N MET A 177 7.43 -12.88 3.67
CA MET A 177 7.46 -13.05 5.13
C MET A 177 6.16 -13.64 5.66
N ASN A 178 5.04 -13.30 5.03
CA ASN A 178 3.71 -13.77 5.41
C ASN A 178 2.76 -13.68 4.21
N THR A 179 1.70 -14.49 4.20
CA THR A 179 0.71 -14.56 3.12
C THR A 179 -0.69 -14.27 3.63
N GLY A 180 -1.52 -13.67 2.79
CA GLY A 180 -2.92 -13.38 3.07
C GLY A 180 -3.79 -13.66 1.86
N LEU A 181 -4.44 -12.63 1.32
CA LEU A 181 -5.30 -12.72 0.13
C LEU A 181 -4.59 -13.31 -1.09
N ILE A 182 -3.27 -13.09 -1.21
CA ILE A 182 -2.44 -13.63 -2.28
C ILE A 182 -1.40 -14.56 -1.64
N ASP A 183 -1.28 -15.77 -2.16
CA ASP A 183 -0.31 -16.75 -1.70
C ASP A 183 1.13 -16.45 -2.18
N ALA A 184 2.10 -17.12 -1.55
CA ALA A 184 3.52 -16.90 -1.83
C ALA A 184 3.91 -17.26 -3.27
N GLU A 185 3.32 -18.33 -3.83
CA GLU A 185 3.61 -18.77 -5.21
C GLU A 185 3.20 -17.70 -6.21
N THR A 186 1.98 -17.17 -6.07
CA THR A 186 1.45 -16.10 -6.90
C THR A 186 2.27 -14.82 -6.73
N ALA A 187 2.62 -14.44 -5.50
CA ALA A 187 3.44 -13.26 -5.23
C ALA A 187 4.85 -13.36 -5.85
N CYS A 188 5.51 -14.52 -5.74
CA CYS A 188 6.81 -14.77 -6.36
C CYS A 188 6.73 -14.73 -7.89
N ARG A 189 5.70 -15.31 -8.50
CA ARG A 189 5.49 -15.24 -9.95
C ARG A 189 5.30 -13.79 -10.42
N LEU A 190 4.50 -13.00 -9.70
CA LEU A 190 4.31 -11.57 -10.02
C LEU A 190 5.64 -10.80 -9.96
N ARG A 191 6.51 -11.11 -9.00
CA ARG A 191 7.84 -10.49 -8.87
C ARG A 191 8.72 -10.84 -10.06
N GLU A 192 8.80 -12.12 -10.38
CA GLU A 192 9.58 -12.62 -11.51
C GLU A 192 9.10 -11.99 -12.81
N ASP A 193 7.80 -11.90 -13.02
CA ASP A 193 7.22 -11.27 -14.20
C ASP A 193 7.60 -9.78 -14.32
N GLU A 194 7.86 -9.05 -13.23
CA GLU A 194 8.22 -7.63 -13.30
C GLU A 194 9.73 -7.38 -13.37
N TRP A 195 10.54 -8.13 -12.63
CA TRP A 195 11.99 -7.95 -12.64
C TRP A 195 12.69 -8.74 -13.76
N ASN A 196 12.17 -9.90 -14.18
CA ASN A 196 12.75 -10.69 -15.28
C ASN A 196 12.30 -10.22 -16.67
N LYS A 197 11.49 -9.16 -16.76
CA LYS A 197 11.16 -8.49 -18.05
C LYS A 197 12.34 -7.74 -18.68
N VAL A 198 13.51 -7.74 -18.05
CA VAL A 198 14.76 -7.19 -18.60
C VAL A 198 15.71 -8.34 -18.90
N GLY A 199 15.43 -9.03 -20.01
CA GLY A 199 16.19 -10.20 -20.48
C GLY A 199 16.00 -10.46 -21.97
N SER A 200 16.06 -9.40 -22.79
CA SER A 200 16.33 -9.53 -24.24
C SER A 200 16.98 -8.25 -24.79
N HIS A 201 18.15 -7.90 -24.26
CA HIS A 201 19.17 -7.24 -25.06
C HIS A 201 20.42 -8.09 -24.91
N ASP A 202 20.39 -9.23 -25.60
CA ASP A 202 21.61 -9.95 -25.90
C ASP A 202 22.53 -9.03 -26.68
N GLU A 203 23.74 -8.90 -26.13
CA GLU A 203 25.01 -8.62 -26.78
C GLU A 203 24.97 -8.59 -28.31
N VAL A 204 25.17 -7.41 -28.88
CA VAL A 204 25.97 -7.28 -30.09
C VAL A 204 26.96 -6.15 -29.85
N VAL A 205 28.13 -6.50 -29.33
CA VAL A 205 29.33 -5.67 -29.45
C VAL A 205 30.14 -6.27 -30.61
N PRO A 206 30.41 -5.52 -31.69
CA PRO A 206 31.40 -5.92 -32.69
C PRO A 206 32.83 -5.86 -32.15
#